data_AF-A0A4Y8X1K1-F1
#
_entry.id   AF-A0A4Y8X1K1-F1
#
_cell.length_a   1.000
_cell.length_b   1.000
_cell.length_c   1.000
_cell.angle_alpha   90.00
_cell.angle_beta   90.00
_cell.angle_gamma   90.00
#
_symmetry.space_group_name_H-M   'P 1'
#
loop_
_entity.id
_entity.type
_entity.pdbx_description
1 polymer ?
#
loop_
_entity_poly.entity_id
_entity_poly.type
_entity_poly.pdbx_seq_one_letter_code
_entity_poly.pdbx_strand_id
1 'polypeptide(L)'
;MTSRDPETDPDETHGPDTLESAAAENGTATPPAAPSRRRRAPKRDEVLAAAVAEARAGLAGLASDEQVGEHLGATADDDRLMTHRFASALPGYTGWVWYSTVARAPRSRHVTVCETGLEAGEGAVVAPPWVPYEERVSAEERERLAAVAEGRVPDED
;
A
#
# COMPACT_ATOMS: atom_id res chain seq x y z
N MET A 1 11.09 9.07 -63.85
CA MET A 1 9.63 9.03 -63.68
C MET A 1 9.35 7.83 -62.78
N THR A 2 9.51 7.96 -61.45
CA THR A 2 8.56 8.60 -60.49
C THR A 2 7.24 7.83 -60.51
N SER A 3 6.75 7.18 -59.46
CA SER A 3 6.48 7.63 -58.09
C SER A 3 6.16 6.37 -57.25
N ARG A 4 6.74 6.14 -56.07
CA ARG A 4 6.36 6.67 -54.74
C ARG A 4 5.22 5.87 -54.10
N ASP A 5 5.60 4.89 -53.27
CA ASP A 5 4.74 4.39 -52.19
C ASP A 5 4.47 5.51 -51.19
N PRO A 6 3.26 5.63 -50.62
CA PRO A 6 2.98 6.60 -49.56
C PRO A 6 3.52 6.09 -48.22
N GLU A 7 4.62 6.68 -47.76
CA GLU A 7 4.92 6.83 -46.34
C GLU A 7 3.71 7.50 -45.66
N THR A 8 3.20 6.87 -44.60
CA THR A 8 2.21 7.48 -43.71
C THR A 8 2.96 8.17 -42.57
N ASP A 9 2.56 9.43 -42.36
CA ASP A 9 3.10 10.48 -41.48
C ASP A 9 3.65 10.04 -40.11
N PRO A 10 4.84 10.55 -39.71
CA PRO A 10 5.29 10.63 -38.34
C PRO A 10 5.15 12.06 -37.81
N ASP A 11 3.98 12.45 -37.30
CA ASP A 11 3.86 13.69 -36.51
C ASP A 11 2.62 13.68 -35.59
N GLU A 12 2.73 13.04 -34.43
CA GLU A 12 2.05 13.56 -33.24
C GLU A 12 3.12 13.96 -32.23
N THR A 13 3.63 15.15 -32.45
CA THR A 13 4.35 15.99 -31.49
C THR A 13 3.51 16.15 -30.21
N HIS A 14 3.70 15.25 -29.24
CA HIS A 14 3.44 15.58 -27.84
C HIS A 14 4.49 16.63 -27.43
N GLY A 15 4.11 17.90 -27.54
CA GLY A 15 4.90 19.01 -27.02
C GLY A 15 5.23 18.78 -25.54
N PRO A 16 6.37 19.30 -25.04
CA PRO A 16 6.71 19.15 -23.65
C PRO A 16 5.67 19.91 -22.81
N ASP A 17 4.83 19.16 -22.09
CA ASP A 17 4.05 19.71 -20.99
C ASP A 17 5.06 20.01 -19.89
N THR A 18 5.64 21.21 -19.96
CA THR A 18 6.51 21.79 -18.94
C THR A 18 5.68 21.95 -17.68
N LEU A 19 5.60 20.90 -16.87
CA LEU A 19 5.23 21.02 -15.47
C LEU A 19 6.45 21.56 -14.74
N GLU A 20 6.59 22.88 -14.80
CA GLU A 20 7.48 23.67 -13.97
C GLU A 20 7.17 23.36 -12.50
N SER A 21 7.97 22.47 -11.91
CA SER A 21 7.91 22.12 -10.49
C SER A 21 8.46 23.29 -9.68
N ALA A 22 7.58 24.23 -9.35
CA ALA A 22 7.82 25.17 -8.29
C ALA A 22 7.93 24.39 -6.97
N ALA A 23 9.16 24.25 -6.48
CA ALA A 23 9.46 23.82 -5.12
C ALA A 23 8.73 24.76 -4.14
N ALA A 24 7.56 24.31 -3.67
CA ALA A 24 6.88 24.89 -2.53
C ALA A 24 7.43 24.21 -1.28
N GLU A 25 8.44 24.84 -0.68
CA GLU A 25 8.75 24.75 0.74
C GLU A 25 7.51 25.21 1.55
N ASN A 26 6.47 24.37 1.63
CA ASN A 26 5.32 24.64 2.49
C ASN A 26 5.51 23.95 3.84
N GLY A 27 6.35 24.56 4.65
CA GLY A 27 6.31 24.43 6.11
C GLY A 27 5.05 25.09 6.67
N THR A 28 3.86 24.59 6.32
CA THR A 28 2.62 24.97 7.00
C THR A 28 2.52 24.09 8.25
N ALA A 29 2.99 24.61 9.38
CA ALA A 29 2.76 23.97 10.67
C ALA A 29 1.25 23.83 10.90
N THR A 30 0.76 22.58 10.89
CA THR A 30 -0.61 22.24 11.27
C THR A 30 -0.87 22.79 12.69
N PRO A 31 -1.90 23.63 12.90
CA PRO A 31 -2.25 24.09 14.24
C PRO A 31 -2.55 22.87 15.15
N PRO A 32 -2.19 22.91 16.44
CA PRO A 32 -2.39 21.77 17.33
C PRO A 32 -3.87 21.40 17.35
N ALA A 33 -4.17 20.14 17.01
CA ALA A 33 -5.52 19.62 17.00
C ALA A 33 -6.17 19.84 18.37
N ALA A 34 -7.40 20.37 18.38
CA ALA A 34 -8.20 20.49 19.60
C ALA A 34 -8.27 19.12 20.31
N PRO A 35 -8.30 19.09 21.66
CA PRO A 35 -8.28 17.82 22.39
C PRO A 35 -9.49 16.98 21.98
N SER A 36 -9.22 15.85 21.33
CA SER A 36 -10.29 14.92 20.96
C SER A 36 -10.95 14.42 22.24
N ARG A 37 -12.29 14.41 22.26
CA ARG A 37 -13.03 13.78 23.36
C ARG A 37 -12.53 12.35 23.49
N ARG A 38 -12.05 11.97 24.68
CA ARG A 38 -11.60 10.59 24.94
C ARG A 38 -12.75 9.65 24.62
N ARG A 39 -12.61 8.87 23.54
CA ARG A 39 -13.56 7.79 23.24
C ARG A 39 -13.43 6.73 24.34
N ARG A 40 -14.56 6.20 24.76
CA ARG A 40 -14.60 5.06 25.68
C ARG A 40 -13.92 3.86 24.99
N ALA A 41 -13.18 3.06 25.76
CA ALA A 41 -12.62 1.81 25.24
C ALA A 41 -13.75 0.90 24.71
N PRO A 42 -13.59 0.32 23.51
CA PRO A 42 -14.62 -0.53 22.91
C PRO A 42 -14.84 -1.78 23.74
N LYS A 43 -16.11 -2.20 23.82
CA LYS A 43 -16.45 -3.44 24.54
C LYS A 43 -16.23 -4.63 23.61
N ARG A 44 -15.51 -5.64 24.09
CA ARG A 44 -15.40 -6.94 23.39
C ARG A 44 -16.79 -7.52 23.15
N ASP A 45 -17.07 -7.85 21.89
CA ASP A 45 -18.32 -8.46 21.47
C ASP A 45 -18.15 -9.97 21.39
N GLU A 46 -18.85 -10.73 22.21
CA GLU A 46 -18.66 -12.20 22.30
C GLU A 46 -19.08 -12.94 21.01
N VAL A 47 -19.99 -12.38 20.21
CA VAL A 47 -20.37 -13.00 18.93
C VAL A 47 -19.23 -12.83 17.94
N LEU A 48 -18.69 -11.61 17.83
CA LEU A 48 -17.57 -11.36 16.92
C LEU A 48 -16.31 -12.06 17.39
N ALA A 49 -16.02 -12.07 18.69
CA ALA A 49 -14.85 -12.74 19.20
C ALA A 49 -14.84 -14.27 18.97
N ALA A 50 -16.02 -14.88 18.83
CA ALA A 50 -16.17 -16.29 18.46
C ALA A 50 -16.13 -16.54 16.94
N ALA A 51 -16.21 -15.50 16.11
CA ALA A 51 -16.37 -15.57 14.66
C ALA A 51 -15.06 -15.84 13.89
N VAL A 52 -14.21 -16.72 14.43
CA VAL A 52 -12.90 -17.05 13.86
C VAL A 52 -13.05 -17.71 12.48
N ALA A 53 -14.07 -18.55 12.32
CA ALA A 53 -14.34 -19.24 11.06
C ALA A 53 -14.80 -18.27 9.97
N GLU A 54 -15.72 -17.36 10.31
CA GLU A 54 -16.21 -16.31 9.41
C GLU A 54 -15.08 -15.34 9.02
N ALA A 55 -14.24 -14.95 9.99
CA ALA A 55 -13.09 -14.11 9.73
C ALA A 55 -12.08 -14.79 8.79
N ARG A 56 -11.77 -16.08 9.01
CA ARG A 56 -10.92 -16.88 8.13
C ARG A 56 -11.54 -17.02 6.73
N ALA A 57 -12.84 -17.29 6.65
CA ALA A 57 -13.54 -17.39 5.37
C ALA A 57 -13.49 -16.08 4.57
N GLY A 58 -13.42 -14.92 5.24
CA GLY A 58 -13.22 -13.63 4.59
C GLY A 58 -11.90 -13.49 3.82
N LEU A 59 -10.87 -14.29 4.16
CA LEU A 59 -9.58 -14.33 3.46
C LEU A 59 -9.62 -15.21 2.20
N ALA A 60 -10.71 -15.96 1.98
CA ALA A 60 -10.87 -16.79 0.80
C ALA A 60 -10.82 -15.92 -0.47
N GLY A 61 -9.97 -16.32 -1.42
CA GLY A 61 -9.73 -15.58 -2.66
C GLY A 61 -8.49 -14.69 -2.64
N LEU A 62 -7.96 -14.34 -1.46
CA LEU A 62 -6.65 -13.69 -1.31
C LEU A 62 -5.54 -14.70 -1.02
N ALA A 63 -5.88 -15.75 -0.27
CA ALA A 63 -4.96 -16.79 0.17
C ALA A 63 -5.63 -18.17 0.10
N SER A 64 -4.83 -19.22 -0.11
CA SER A 64 -5.29 -20.59 0.10
C SER A 64 -5.34 -20.91 1.61
N ASP A 65 -6.06 -21.98 1.98
CA ASP A 65 -6.21 -22.37 3.38
C ASP A 65 -4.85 -22.67 4.04
N GLU A 66 -3.89 -23.22 3.29
CA GLU A 66 -2.54 -23.50 3.76
C GLU A 66 -1.70 -22.24 4.00
N GLN A 67 -2.05 -21.13 3.36
CA GLN A 67 -1.34 -19.85 3.49
C GLN A 67 -1.83 -19.03 4.69
N VAL A 68 -3.00 -19.36 5.24
CA VAL A 68 -3.57 -18.75 6.45
C VAL A 68 -3.29 -19.67 7.64
N GLY A 69 -2.29 -19.32 8.45
CA GLY A 69 -1.82 -20.10 9.60
C GLY A 69 -2.72 -19.99 10.84
N GLU A 70 -2.13 -20.21 12.01
CA GLU A 70 -2.84 -20.23 13.29
C GLU A 70 -3.51 -18.89 13.61
N HIS A 71 -4.66 -18.94 14.31
CA HIS A 71 -5.33 -17.73 14.80
C HIS A 71 -4.56 -17.16 15.98
N LEU A 72 -4.04 -15.94 15.82
CA LEU A 72 -3.21 -15.26 16.80
C LEU A 72 -4.03 -14.52 17.86
N GLY A 73 -5.28 -14.17 17.54
CA GLY A 73 -6.17 -13.47 18.44
C GLY A 73 -7.07 -12.47 17.73
N ALA A 74 -7.90 -11.78 18.51
CA ALA A 74 -8.82 -10.76 18.02
C ALA A 74 -8.80 -9.52 18.89
N THR A 75 -8.83 -8.34 18.27
CA THR A 75 -8.90 -7.04 18.94
C THR A 75 -10.26 -6.39 18.72
N ALA A 76 -10.78 -5.70 19.73
CA ALA A 76 -11.99 -4.89 19.57
C ALA A 76 -11.58 -3.48 19.13
N ASP A 77 -11.97 -3.11 17.92
CA ASP A 77 -11.60 -1.82 17.32
C ASP A 77 -12.69 -0.77 17.59
N ASP A 78 -13.96 -1.18 17.60
CA ASP A 78 -15.09 -0.37 18.06
C ASP A 78 -16.26 -1.27 18.55
N ASP A 79 -17.37 -0.68 18.98
CA ASP A 79 -18.59 -1.40 19.34
C ASP A 79 -19.14 -2.21 18.15
N ARG A 80 -19.12 -3.53 18.28
CA ARG A 80 -19.50 -4.50 17.22
C ARG A 80 -18.59 -4.42 15.99
N LEU A 81 -17.30 -4.16 16.20
CA LEU A 81 -16.24 -4.21 15.20
C LEU A 81 -14.99 -4.86 15.82
N MET A 82 -14.51 -5.96 15.25
CA MET A 82 -13.33 -6.68 15.73
C MET A 82 -12.43 -7.15 14.60
N THR A 83 -11.13 -7.08 14.78
CA THR A 83 -10.12 -7.59 13.84
C THR A 83 -9.55 -8.90 14.35
N HIS A 84 -9.75 -9.98 13.59
CA HIS A 84 -9.06 -11.27 13.81
C HIS A 84 -7.74 -11.29 13.05
N ARG A 85 -6.72 -11.89 13.67
CA ARG A 85 -5.38 -12.03 13.09
C ARG A 85 -4.95 -13.48 13.00
N PHE A 86 -4.27 -13.83 11.91
CA PHE A 86 -3.76 -15.17 11.64
C PHE A 86 -2.30 -15.09 11.18
N ALA A 87 -1.47 -16.04 11.60
CA ALA A 87 -0.11 -16.12 11.10
C ALA A 87 -0.10 -16.28 9.58
N SER A 88 0.85 -15.63 8.89
CA SER A 88 1.05 -15.89 7.45
C SER A 88 1.97 -17.08 7.25
N ALA A 89 1.54 -18.03 6.41
CA ALA A 89 2.37 -19.10 5.88
C ALA A 89 2.74 -18.86 4.40
N LEU A 90 2.55 -17.63 3.90
CA LEU A 90 2.87 -17.26 2.53
C LEU A 90 4.41 -17.14 2.36
N PRO A 91 5.02 -17.83 1.38
CA PRO A 91 6.45 -17.71 1.12
C PRO A 91 6.88 -16.27 0.84
N GLY A 92 7.96 -15.83 1.49
CA GLY A 92 8.45 -14.44 1.38
C GLY A 92 7.80 -13.44 2.34
N TYR A 93 6.73 -13.84 3.05
CA TYR A 93 6.00 -13.01 4.01
C TYR A 93 6.19 -13.50 5.46
N THR A 94 7.38 -13.98 5.79
CA THR A 94 7.72 -14.39 7.15
C THR A 94 7.56 -13.20 8.12
N GLY A 95 6.88 -13.45 9.25
CA GLY A 95 6.56 -12.41 10.23
C GLY A 95 5.35 -11.54 9.87
N TRP A 96 4.76 -11.72 8.69
CA TRP A 96 3.51 -11.04 8.33
C TRP A 96 2.29 -11.76 8.90
N VAL A 97 1.19 -11.01 9.01
CA VAL A 97 -0.05 -11.43 9.65
C VAL A 97 -1.22 -11.13 8.73
N TRP A 98 -2.02 -12.15 8.43
CA TRP A 98 -3.31 -11.94 7.80
C TRP A 98 -4.28 -11.34 8.80
N TYR A 99 -5.13 -10.42 8.36
CA TYR A 99 -6.20 -9.89 9.18
C TYR A 99 -7.54 -9.92 8.46
N SER A 100 -8.60 -10.02 9.25
CA SER A 100 -9.97 -9.91 8.79
C SER A 100 -10.77 -9.16 9.84
N THR A 101 -11.27 -7.99 9.46
CA THR A 101 -12.11 -7.15 10.31
C THR A 101 -13.56 -7.53 10.09
N VAL A 102 -14.25 -7.89 11.17
CA VAL A 102 -15.64 -8.34 11.16
C VAL A 102 -16.53 -7.43 11.98
N ALA A 103 -17.77 -7.30 11.55
CA ALA A 103 -18.79 -6.48 12.21
C ALA A 103 -20.14 -7.19 12.26
N ARG A 104 -21.06 -6.65 13.06
CA ARG A 104 -22.47 -7.07 13.06
C ARG A 104 -23.42 -5.92 13.31
N ALA A 105 -24.60 -5.98 12.70
CA ALA A 105 -25.68 -5.04 12.99
C ALA A 105 -26.19 -5.19 14.45
N PRO A 106 -26.71 -4.12 15.07
CA PRO A 106 -27.32 -4.19 16.40
C PRO A 106 -28.40 -5.28 16.49
N ARG A 107 -28.41 -6.03 17.61
CA ARG A 107 -29.31 -7.17 17.88
C ARG A 107 -29.20 -8.37 16.91
N SER A 108 -28.47 -8.25 15.81
CA SER A 108 -28.16 -9.37 14.92
C SER A 108 -27.02 -10.23 15.47
N ARG A 109 -27.06 -11.53 15.17
CA ARG A 109 -25.93 -12.45 15.35
C ARG A 109 -25.19 -12.72 14.04
N HIS A 110 -25.68 -12.18 12.92
CA HIS A 110 -25.04 -12.32 11.63
C HIS A 110 -23.78 -11.46 11.57
N VAL A 111 -22.66 -12.10 11.23
CA VAL A 111 -21.35 -11.49 11.12
C VAL A 111 -21.06 -11.19 9.65
N THR A 112 -20.51 -10.00 9.38
CA THR A 112 -20.09 -9.55 8.05
C THR A 112 -18.63 -9.16 8.08
N VAL A 113 -17.92 -9.38 6.98
CA VAL A 113 -16.51 -8.96 6.81
C VAL A 113 -16.49 -7.52 6.25
N CYS A 114 -15.70 -6.66 6.86
CA CYS A 114 -15.51 -5.26 6.45
C CYS A 114 -14.30 -5.10 5.53
N GLU A 115 -13.19 -5.74 5.90
CA GLU A 115 -11.91 -5.66 5.20
C GLU A 115 -11.07 -6.89 5.52
N THR A 116 -10.16 -7.19 4.61
CA THR A 116 -9.17 -8.24 4.77
C THR A 116 -7.87 -7.79 4.13
N GLY A 117 -6.76 -8.30 4.65
CA GLY A 117 -5.46 -7.96 4.11
C GLY A 117 -4.33 -8.66 4.83
N LEU A 118 -3.12 -8.27 4.44
CA LEU A 118 -1.87 -8.80 4.95
C LEU A 118 -1.03 -7.63 5.47
N GLU A 119 -0.64 -7.71 6.74
CA GLU A 119 0.10 -6.65 7.43
C GLU A 119 1.47 -7.15 7.87
N ALA A 120 2.44 -6.24 7.90
CA ALA A 120 3.75 -6.50 8.49
C ALA A 120 3.59 -6.65 10.01
N GLY A 121 3.80 -7.86 10.53
CA GLY A 121 3.74 -8.16 11.95
C GLY A 121 5.12 -8.08 12.61
N GLU A 122 5.21 -8.62 13.82
CA GLU A 122 6.48 -8.70 14.55
C GLU A 122 7.46 -9.61 13.80
N GLY A 123 8.64 -9.07 13.46
CA GLY A 123 9.67 -9.79 12.70
C GLY A 123 9.47 -9.78 11.18
N ALA A 124 8.47 -9.06 10.66
CA ALA A 124 8.35 -8.85 9.22
C ALA A 124 9.52 -8.00 8.68
N VAL A 125 10.07 -8.42 7.54
CA VAL A 125 11.01 -7.58 6.78
C VAL A 125 10.22 -6.46 6.12
N VAL A 126 10.45 -5.23 6.57
CA VAL A 126 9.82 -4.02 6.03
C VAL A 126 10.72 -3.33 5.02
N ALA A 127 10.10 -2.60 4.09
CA ALA A 127 10.82 -1.80 3.11
C ALA A 127 11.70 -0.73 3.80
N PRO A 128 12.88 -0.40 3.23
CA PRO A 128 13.65 0.74 3.70
C PRO A 128 12.87 2.05 3.48
N PRO A 129 13.26 3.14 4.17
CA PRO A 129 12.72 4.46 3.90
C PRO A 129 12.78 4.81 2.42
N TRP A 130 11.73 5.46 1.93
CA TRP A 130 11.73 6.00 0.57
C TRP A 130 12.82 7.06 0.45
N VAL A 131 13.62 6.98 -0.61
CA VAL A 131 14.61 7.99 -1.00
C VAL A 131 14.19 8.63 -2.32
N PRO A 132 14.42 9.95 -2.54
CA PRO A 132 14.19 10.61 -3.82
C PRO A 132 14.79 9.85 -5.01
N TYR A 133 14.15 9.94 -6.18
CA TYR A 133 14.63 9.21 -7.36
C TYR A 133 16.07 9.62 -7.72
N GLU A 134 16.39 10.91 -7.68
CA GLU A 134 17.74 11.45 -7.92
C GLU A 134 18.83 10.79 -7.05
N GLU A 135 18.49 10.35 -5.84
CA GLU A 135 19.39 9.65 -4.93
C GLU A 135 19.51 8.14 -5.22
N ARG A 136 18.52 7.55 -5.91
CA ARG A 136 18.54 6.13 -6.34
C ARG A 136 19.42 5.91 -7.56
N VAL A 137 19.57 6.93 -8.39
CA VAL A 137 20.35 6.86 -9.63
C VAL A 137 21.82 6.57 -9.27
N SER A 138 22.46 5.66 -10.01
CA SER A 138 23.88 5.37 -9.81
C SER A 138 24.73 6.62 -10.06
N ALA A 139 25.99 6.63 -9.63
CA ALA A 139 26.88 7.75 -9.95
C ALA A 139 27.07 7.89 -11.48
N GLU A 140 27.23 6.75 -12.18
CA GLU A 140 27.35 6.69 -13.65
C GLU A 140 26.10 7.25 -14.35
N GLU A 141 24.91 6.86 -13.90
CA GLU A 141 23.67 7.33 -14.51
C GLU A 141 23.40 8.80 -14.18
N ARG A 142 23.85 9.28 -13.01
CA ARG A 142 23.85 10.72 -12.68
C ARG A 142 24.77 11.50 -13.61
N GLU A 143 25.96 10.99 -13.91
CA GLU A 143 26.90 11.60 -14.85
C GLU A 143 26.35 11.61 -16.28
N ARG A 144 25.74 10.50 -16.75
CA ARG A 144 25.08 10.45 -18.06
C ARG A 144 23.95 11.46 -18.17
N LEU A 145 23.07 11.53 -17.18
CA LEU A 145 21.97 12.49 -17.16
C LEU A 145 22.47 13.94 -17.11
N ALA A 146 23.57 14.22 -16.40
CA ALA A 146 24.22 15.53 -16.39
C ALA A 146 24.83 15.89 -17.75
N ALA A 147 25.52 14.95 -18.40
CA ALA A 147 26.07 15.14 -19.75
C ALA A 147 24.96 15.43 -20.77
N VAL A 148 23.85 14.68 -20.74
CA VAL A 148 22.69 14.92 -21.61
C VAL A 148 22.06 16.29 -21.34
N ALA A 149 21.92 16.70 -20.06
CA ALA A 149 21.41 18.02 -19.70
C ALA A 149 22.31 19.16 -20.18
N GLU A 150 23.63 18.95 -20.24
CA GLU A 150 24.61 19.88 -20.81
C GLU A 150 24.70 19.82 -22.35
N GLY A 151 23.95 18.93 -23.01
CA GLY A 151 23.99 18.74 -24.46
C GLY A 151 25.22 17.97 -24.97
N ARG A 152 25.93 17.25 -24.09
CA ARG A 152 27.03 16.35 -24.42
C ARG A 152 26.51 14.93 -24.67
N VAL A 153 27.03 14.28 -25.70
CA VAL A 153 26.80 12.84 -25.92
C VAL A 153 27.66 12.05 -24.92
N PRO A 154 27.08 11.24 -24.03
CA PRO A 154 27.86 10.36 -23.16
C PRO A 154 28.56 9.28 -24.01
N ASP A 155 29.82 8.95 -23.69
CA ASP A 155 30.62 7.86 -24.27
C ASP A 155 31.29 8.09 -25.67
N GLU A 156 31.60 9.33 -26.09
CA GLU A 156 32.41 9.62 -27.31
C GLU A 156 33.93 9.88 -27.07
N ASP A 157 34.64 9.00 -26.37
CA ASP A 157 36.12 9.00 -26.30
C ASP A 157 36.74 7.72 -26.91
#